data_AF-A0A8T5UPY8-F1
#
_entry.id   AF-A0A8T5UPY8-F1
#
_cell.length_a   1.000
_cell.length_b   1.000
_cell.length_c   1.000
_cell.angle_alpha   90.00
_cell.angle_beta   90.00
_cell.angle_gamma   90.00
#
_symmetry.space_group_name_H-M   'P 1'
#
loop_
_entity.id
_entity.type
_entity.pdbx_description
1 polymer ?
#
loop_
_entity_poly.entity_id
_entity_poly.type
_entity_poly.pdbx_seq_one_letter_code
_entity_poly.pdbx_strand_id
1 'polypeptide(L)'
;MAVKVAFMQSSDCWGCHQSLLNAHLGLLPVLPALDFVYWPAVVDFKLDSLKARPDGDILVGFVEGSMRTNSDIENAKLMRAKCQLIIAFGSCSCYGNVHGLANEWDIKELIKRKFTDAESITNESPHEPKEHMPGFTTKIVPLDEVISVDIYMAGCPPKPEAIISAVQFLLGQKPQPMADLSFCNDCSLNNENCLLEKYELCFGPITSIGCTLKCTDKGDPCVGCLGPAKTVSSRADKLKAMTQNIHELSTGDKKNLHEFLTLFLNVPLMSGFDLAGDILKQVRRTGEPKTALANVPADTGDIYANLMKYLKENREFIKISNVCDQCDLEIGSKSRMTKVKRDYEGMSNRTDCLIEQGYLCAGPITRAGCGGLCMKANAPCSGCFGQTAWNVNQAERFADIVTKGFNVNLSKEELLAQVKDKLGFMEKFTLATNKNYR
;
A
#
# COMPACT_ATOMS: atom_id res chain seq x y z
N MET A 1 1.21 0.45 29.18
CA MET A 1 -0.16 1.00 29.14
C MET A 1 -0.72 0.76 27.74
N ALA A 2 -2.01 0.50 27.61
CA ALA A 2 -2.65 0.39 26.31
C ALA A 2 -2.56 1.72 25.56
N VAL A 3 -2.36 1.64 24.24
CA VAL A 3 -2.21 2.80 23.37
C VAL A 3 -3.58 3.29 22.94
N LYS A 4 -3.88 4.55 23.22
CA LYS A 4 -5.14 5.19 22.79
C LYS A 4 -5.17 5.36 21.28
N VAL A 5 -6.21 4.84 20.66
CA VAL A 5 -6.43 4.90 19.20
C VAL A 5 -7.84 5.38 18.87
N ALA A 6 -7.96 6.13 17.78
CA ALA A 6 -9.24 6.58 17.26
C ALA A 6 -9.39 6.26 15.78
N PHE A 7 -10.61 5.93 15.36
CA PHE A 7 -11.02 5.65 13.99
C PHE A 7 -12.16 6.60 13.62
N MET A 8 -11.92 7.44 12.62
CA MET A 8 -12.90 8.35 12.06
C MET A 8 -13.38 7.83 10.71
N GLN A 9 -14.71 7.83 10.55
CA GLN A 9 -15.41 7.53 9.32
C GLN A 9 -15.84 8.86 8.70
N SER A 10 -15.42 9.10 7.47
CA SER A 10 -15.84 10.26 6.68
C SER A 10 -16.83 9.80 5.61
N SER A 11 -16.90 10.45 4.46
CA SER A 11 -17.61 9.89 3.31
C SER A 11 -16.88 8.66 2.75
N ASP A 12 -17.26 7.47 3.20
CA ASP A 12 -16.62 6.21 2.90
C ASP A 12 -17.58 5.06 2.55
N CYS A 13 -17.01 3.89 2.27
CA CYS A 13 -17.73 2.63 2.04
C CYS A 13 -17.48 1.59 3.14
N TRP A 14 -16.82 1.99 4.23
CA TRP A 14 -16.38 1.17 5.35
C TRP A 14 -15.41 0.02 5.02
N GLY A 15 -14.90 0.00 3.78
CA GLY A 15 -14.04 -1.08 3.29
C GLY A 15 -12.73 -1.20 4.06
N CYS A 16 -12.16 -0.10 4.55
CA CYS A 16 -10.88 -0.15 5.26
C CYS A 16 -11.06 -0.70 6.69
N HIS A 17 -12.11 -0.26 7.39
CA HIS A 17 -12.54 -0.88 8.65
C HIS A 17 -12.84 -2.38 8.50
N GLN A 18 -13.58 -2.78 7.46
CA GLN A 18 -13.82 -4.22 7.20
C GLN A 18 -12.53 -4.98 6.95
N SER A 19 -11.56 -4.40 6.24
CA SER A 19 -10.26 -5.03 6.02
C SER A 19 -9.48 -5.23 7.31
N LEU A 20 -9.53 -4.27 8.24
CA LEU A 20 -8.98 -4.46 9.59
C LEU A 20 -9.65 -5.64 10.30
N LEU A 21 -10.97 -5.79 10.22
CA LEU A 21 -11.68 -6.91 10.84
C LEU A 21 -11.44 -8.26 10.15
N ASN A 22 -11.08 -8.27 8.86
CA ASN A 22 -10.69 -9.47 8.12
C ASN A 22 -9.35 -10.06 8.59
N ALA A 23 -8.64 -9.39 9.50
CA ALA A 23 -7.54 -10.00 10.24
C ALA A 23 -8.00 -11.13 11.18
N HIS A 24 -9.30 -11.22 11.50
CA HIS A 24 -9.91 -12.27 12.31
C HIS A 24 -9.13 -12.51 13.63
N LEU A 25 -8.68 -13.74 13.87
CA LEU A 25 -7.91 -14.12 15.07
C LEU A 25 -6.54 -13.40 15.14
N GLY A 26 -6.03 -12.87 14.02
CA GLY A 26 -4.82 -12.06 13.97
C GLY A 26 -4.91 -10.74 14.75
N LEU A 27 -6.12 -10.30 15.12
CA LEU A 27 -6.32 -9.15 16.00
C LEU A 27 -6.11 -9.47 17.47
N LEU A 28 -6.33 -10.72 17.91
CA LEU A 28 -6.27 -11.11 19.32
C LEU A 28 -4.95 -10.73 20.03
N PRO A 29 -3.76 -10.86 19.40
CA PRO A 29 -2.50 -10.47 20.05
C PRO A 29 -2.30 -8.95 20.20
N VAL A 30 -3.10 -8.16 19.48
CA VAL A 30 -2.93 -6.71 19.32
C VAL A 30 -3.99 -5.92 20.07
N LEU A 31 -5.25 -6.39 20.06
CA LEU A 31 -6.39 -5.73 20.73
C LEU A 31 -6.11 -5.39 22.20
N PRO A 32 -5.51 -6.27 23.03
CA PRO A 32 -5.25 -5.94 24.44
C PRO A 32 -4.26 -4.79 24.65
N ALA A 33 -3.47 -4.46 23.63
CA ALA A 33 -2.52 -3.36 23.67
C ALA A 33 -3.15 -2.03 23.19
N LEU A 34 -4.39 -2.03 22.70
CA LEU A 34 -5.09 -0.87 22.17
C LEU A 34 -6.25 -0.46 23.08
N ASP A 35 -6.37 0.84 23.29
CA ASP A 35 -7.53 1.47 23.92
C ASP A 35 -8.29 2.26 22.86
N PHE A 36 -9.40 1.69 22.37
CA PHE A 36 -10.24 2.31 21.33
C PHE A 36 -11.12 3.39 21.95
N VAL A 37 -10.64 4.64 21.91
CA VAL A 37 -11.31 5.78 22.54
C VAL A 37 -12.36 6.43 21.66
N TYR A 38 -12.35 6.14 20.36
CA TYR A 38 -13.36 6.56 19.40
C TYR A 38 -13.34 5.64 18.19
N TRP A 39 -14.43 4.93 17.95
CA TRP A 39 -14.66 4.14 16.73
C TRP A 39 -16.16 3.88 16.63
N PRO A 40 -16.94 4.73 15.93
CA PRO A 40 -18.40 4.75 16.02
C PRO A 40 -19.10 3.41 15.74
N ALA A 41 -18.47 2.52 14.97
CA ALA A 41 -19.02 1.21 14.61
C ALA A 41 -18.74 0.11 15.66
N VAL A 42 -17.78 0.32 16.57
CA VAL A 42 -17.29 -0.73 17.49
C VAL A 42 -17.48 -0.35 18.96
N VAL A 43 -17.36 0.93 19.29
CA VAL A 43 -17.54 1.44 20.67
C VAL A 43 -18.64 2.49 20.70
N ASP A 44 -19.32 2.62 21.84
CA ASP A 44 -20.48 3.50 21.98
C ASP A 44 -20.15 4.99 22.12
N PHE A 45 -18.86 5.34 22.22
CA PHE A 45 -18.41 6.73 22.29
C PHE A 45 -18.86 7.52 21.06
N LYS A 46 -19.57 8.64 21.30
CA LYS A 46 -20.11 9.51 20.25
C LYS A 46 -19.15 10.66 19.96
N LEU A 47 -19.46 11.46 18.94
CA LEU A 47 -18.61 12.58 18.52
C LEU A 47 -18.28 13.54 19.67
N ASP A 48 -19.23 13.79 20.58
CA ASP A 48 -19.01 14.67 21.73
C ASP A 48 -18.02 14.08 22.74
N SER A 49 -17.93 12.74 22.85
CA SER A 49 -16.90 12.06 23.63
C SER A 49 -15.50 12.33 23.06
N LEU A 50 -15.35 12.42 21.74
CA LEU A 50 -14.08 12.79 21.09
C LEU A 50 -13.76 14.28 21.29
N LYS A 51 -14.74 15.17 21.13
CA LYS A 51 -14.57 16.63 21.34
C LYS A 51 -14.10 16.96 22.76
N ALA A 52 -14.65 16.27 23.75
CA ALA A 52 -14.35 16.49 25.17
C ALA A 52 -12.93 16.05 25.58
N ARG A 53 -12.22 15.28 24.75
CA ARG A 53 -10.85 14.86 25.08
C ARG A 53 -9.87 16.03 24.94
N PRO A 54 -8.79 16.07 25.74
CA PRO A 54 -7.70 17.02 25.52
C PRO A 54 -7.06 16.85 24.14
N ASP A 55 -6.52 17.93 23.59
CA ASP A 55 -5.76 17.88 22.34
C ASP A 55 -4.48 17.04 22.55
N GLY A 56 -4.13 16.22 21.55
CA GLY A 56 -3.01 15.29 21.64
C GLY A 56 -3.18 14.13 22.64
N ASP A 57 -4.36 13.91 23.23
CA ASP A 57 -4.60 12.79 24.15
C ASP A 57 -4.52 11.41 23.47
N ILE A 58 -4.78 11.34 22.17
CA ILE A 58 -4.83 10.10 21.40
C ILE A 58 -3.50 9.92 20.67
N LEU A 59 -2.87 8.75 20.78
CA LEU A 59 -1.58 8.55 20.11
C LEU A 59 -1.74 8.54 18.59
N VAL A 60 -2.70 7.77 18.08
CA VAL A 60 -2.91 7.63 16.64
C VAL A 60 -4.40 7.69 16.27
N GLY A 61 -4.70 8.50 15.27
CA GLY A 61 -5.99 8.59 14.62
C GLY A 61 -5.94 8.04 13.20
N PHE A 62 -6.86 7.16 12.86
CA PHE A 62 -7.09 6.65 11.51
C PHE A 62 -8.27 7.42 10.91
N VAL A 63 -8.09 7.99 9.73
CA VAL A 63 -9.15 8.69 9.01
C VAL A 63 -9.43 7.94 7.71
N GLU A 64 -10.56 7.24 7.66
CA GLU A 64 -11.09 6.63 6.45
C GLU A 64 -11.99 7.61 5.71
N GLY A 65 -12.01 7.51 4.38
CA GLY A 65 -12.98 8.19 3.54
C GLY A 65 -12.49 9.46 2.86
N SER A 66 -13.34 9.98 1.97
CA SER A 66 -13.09 11.18 1.19
C SER A 66 -13.64 12.41 1.91
N MET A 67 -13.03 13.56 1.66
CA MET A 67 -13.48 14.85 2.18
C MET A 67 -14.59 15.44 1.29
N ARG A 68 -15.81 14.89 1.39
CA ARG A 68 -16.94 15.23 0.49
C ARG A 68 -17.95 16.18 1.13
N THR A 69 -18.14 16.14 2.44
CA THR A 69 -19.08 17.00 3.16
C THR A 69 -18.35 17.99 4.05
N ASN A 70 -19.03 19.06 4.50
CA ASN A 70 -18.41 20.00 5.44
C ASN A 70 -18.11 19.32 6.79
N SER A 71 -18.95 18.37 7.20
CA SER A 71 -18.71 17.56 8.41
C SER A 71 -17.45 16.70 8.28
N ASP A 72 -17.15 16.13 7.10
CA ASP A 72 -15.88 15.40 6.89
C ASP A 72 -14.67 16.29 7.16
N ILE A 73 -14.69 17.53 6.68
CA ILE A 73 -13.62 18.53 6.88
C ILE A 73 -13.48 18.89 8.36
N GLU A 74 -14.58 19.14 9.05
CA GLU A 74 -14.60 19.46 10.48
C GLU A 74 -14.10 18.29 11.33
N ASN A 75 -14.55 17.07 11.02
CA ASN A 75 -14.14 15.85 11.70
C ASN A 75 -12.67 15.52 11.47
N ALA A 76 -12.14 15.75 10.27
CA ALA A 76 -10.70 15.62 10.00
C ALA A 76 -9.88 16.59 10.85
N LYS A 77 -10.28 17.87 10.91
CA LYS A 77 -9.63 18.88 11.77
C LYS A 77 -9.70 18.52 13.26
N LEU A 78 -10.84 18.00 13.70
CA LEU A 78 -11.01 17.51 15.07
C LEU A 78 -10.05 16.35 15.35
N MET A 79 -10.01 15.34 14.48
CA MET A 79 -9.08 14.22 14.60
C MET A 79 -7.63 14.71 14.70
N ARG A 80 -7.23 15.65 13.84
CA ARG A 80 -5.88 16.23 13.86
C ARG A 80 -5.55 16.91 15.19
N ALA A 81 -6.50 17.62 15.80
CA ALA A 81 -6.30 18.26 17.10
C ALA A 81 -6.19 17.22 18.23
N LYS A 82 -7.01 16.16 18.21
CA LYS A 82 -7.04 15.15 19.27
C LYS A 82 -5.93 14.11 19.17
N CYS A 83 -5.36 13.88 17.98
CA CYS A 83 -4.38 12.83 17.74
C CYS A 83 -2.95 13.38 17.54
N GLN A 84 -1.98 12.72 18.16
CA GLN A 84 -0.55 13.01 17.96
C GLN A 84 -0.09 12.56 16.56
N LEU A 85 -0.62 11.46 16.05
CA LEU A 85 -0.37 10.93 14.71
C LEU A 85 -1.68 10.76 13.94
N ILE A 86 -1.67 11.10 12.65
CA ILE A 86 -2.77 10.87 11.71
C ILE A 86 -2.35 9.92 10.60
N ILE A 87 -3.16 8.89 10.39
CA ILE A 87 -3.07 7.95 9.29
C ILE A 87 -4.22 8.21 8.31
N ALA A 88 -3.88 8.58 7.08
CA ALA A 88 -4.81 8.50 5.96
C ALA A 88 -5.07 7.02 5.65
N PHE A 89 -6.18 6.52 6.16
CA PHE A 89 -6.53 5.11 6.11
C PHE A 89 -7.34 4.77 4.85
N GLY A 90 -6.66 4.19 3.85
CA GLY A 90 -7.23 3.80 2.56
C GLY A 90 -7.03 4.83 1.46
N SER A 91 -7.19 4.40 0.21
CA SER A 91 -7.01 5.26 -0.96
C SER A 91 -7.99 6.43 -1.03
N CYS A 92 -9.14 6.37 -0.34
CA CYS A 92 -10.09 7.48 -0.26
C CYS A 92 -9.49 8.69 0.44
N SER A 93 -8.90 8.49 1.62
CA SER A 93 -8.27 9.57 2.36
C SER A 93 -6.91 9.94 1.77
N CYS A 94 -6.17 8.96 1.25
CA CYS A 94 -4.87 9.23 0.61
C CYS A 94 -5.00 10.03 -0.69
N TYR A 95 -5.97 9.71 -1.55
CA TYR A 95 -5.99 10.17 -2.95
C TYR A 95 -7.37 10.59 -3.48
N GLY A 96 -8.42 10.55 -2.64
CA GLY A 96 -9.81 10.79 -3.02
C GLY A 96 -10.55 9.58 -3.61
N ASN A 97 -9.84 8.63 -4.23
CA ASN A 97 -10.39 7.37 -4.77
C ASN A 97 -11.49 7.59 -5.82
N VAL A 98 -12.36 6.60 -6.05
CA VAL A 98 -13.47 6.62 -7.00
C VAL A 98 -14.42 7.79 -6.80
N HIS A 99 -14.54 8.29 -5.56
CA HIS A 99 -15.33 9.49 -5.29
C HIS A 99 -14.75 10.71 -6.01
N GLY A 100 -13.43 10.79 -6.17
CA GLY A 100 -12.73 11.88 -6.85
C GLY A 100 -13.15 12.09 -8.31
N LEU A 101 -13.69 11.07 -9.00
CA LEU A 101 -14.25 11.21 -10.36
C LEU A 101 -15.41 12.21 -10.41
N ALA A 102 -16.10 12.44 -9.29
CA ALA A 102 -17.11 13.49 -9.19
C ALA A 102 -16.55 14.89 -9.50
N ASN A 103 -15.23 15.10 -9.37
CA ASN A 103 -14.61 16.38 -9.68
C ASN A 103 -14.62 16.74 -11.17
N GLU A 104 -14.98 15.82 -12.08
CA GLU A 104 -15.21 16.14 -13.49
C GLU A 104 -16.41 17.05 -13.71
N TRP A 105 -17.35 17.06 -12.76
CA TRP A 105 -18.63 17.76 -12.88
C TRP A 105 -18.69 18.96 -11.92
N ASP A 106 -19.62 19.87 -12.20
CA ASP A 106 -20.00 20.88 -11.21
C ASP A 106 -20.84 20.22 -10.11
N ILE A 107 -20.62 20.61 -8.86
CA ILE A 107 -21.33 20.01 -7.72
C ILE A 107 -22.85 20.18 -7.82
N LYS A 108 -23.33 21.29 -8.42
CA LYS A 108 -24.77 21.53 -8.60
C LYS A 108 -25.39 20.52 -9.57
N GLU A 109 -24.66 20.13 -10.61
CA GLU A 109 -25.10 19.11 -11.56
C GLU A 109 -25.18 17.73 -10.88
N LEU A 110 -24.21 17.40 -10.03
CA LEU A 110 -24.23 16.15 -9.26
C LEU A 110 -25.39 16.09 -8.25
N ILE A 111 -25.62 17.18 -7.51
CA ILE A 111 -26.74 17.30 -6.57
C ILE A 111 -28.06 17.17 -7.33
N LYS A 112 -28.21 17.89 -8.44
CA LYS A 112 -29.41 17.82 -9.29
C LYS A 112 -29.61 16.41 -9.84
N ARG A 113 -28.56 15.75 -10.34
CA ARG A 113 -28.65 14.36 -10.84
C ARG A 113 -29.09 13.39 -9.75
N LYS A 114 -28.63 13.56 -8.51
CA LYS A 114 -28.92 12.66 -7.37
C LYS A 114 -30.30 12.88 -6.76
N PHE A 115 -30.74 14.13 -6.63
CA PHE A 115 -31.94 14.47 -5.85
C PHE A 115 -33.11 15.00 -6.69
N THR A 116 -32.91 15.21 -7.99
CA THR A 116 -33.95 15.77 -8.88
C THR A 116 -34.12 14.98 -10.17
N ASP A 117 -33.05 14.74 -10.92
CA ASP A 117 -33.15 14.23 -12.30
C ASP A 117 -33.11 12.69 -12.40
N ALA A 118 -32.88 11.97 -11.30
CA ALA A 118 -32.85 10.52 -11.35
C ALA A 118 -34.21 9.93 -11.66
N GLU A 119 -34.22 8.97 -12.58
CA GLU A 119 -35.41 8.35 -13.16
C GLU A 119 -36.26 7.63 -12.09
N SER A 120 -35.63 7.24 -10.99
CA SER A 120 -36.28 6.61 -9.84
C SER A 120 -36.92 7.60 -8.85
N ILE A 121 -36.77 8.91 -9.05
CA ILE A 121 -37.34 9.93 -8.17
C ILE A 121 -38.79 10.18 -8.57
N THR A 122 -39.69 9.92 -7.62
CA THR A 122 -41.14 10.03 -7.82
C THR A 122 -41.78 11.16 -7.02
N ASN A 123 -40.99 11.88 -6.22
CA ASN A 123 -41.48 12.99 -5.40
C ASN A 123 -42.06 14.11 -6.29
N GLU A 124 -43.19 14.68 -5.89
CA GLU A 124 -43.86 15.76 -6.62
C GLU A 124 -43.02 17.07 -6.65
N SER A 125 -42.22 17.30 -5.61
CA SER A 125 -41.31 18.45 -5.51
C SER A 125 -39.91 17.98 -5.10
N PRO A 126 -39.15 17.41 -6.06
CA PRO A 126 -37.84 16.83 -5.76
C PRO A 126 -36.80 17.94 -5.53
N HIS A 127 -36.12 17.88 -4.39
CA HIS A 127 -35.13 18.85 -3.98
C HIS A 127 -34.04 18.22 -3.11
N GLU A 128 -32.90 18.89 -2.98
CA GLU A 128 -31.83 18.48 -2.07
C GLU A 128 -32.29 18.60 -0.61
N PRO A 129 -32.14 17.54 0.22
CA PRO A 129 -32.40 17.64 1.65
C PRO A 129 -31.32 18.50 2.32
N LYS A 130 -31.73 19.58 2.99
CA LYS A 130 -30.81 20.51 3.67
C LYS A 130 -30.94 20.51 5.19
N GLU A 131 -32.06 20.05 5.72
CA GLU A 131 -32.30 20.01 7.16
C GLU A 131 -31.45 18.92 7.82
N HIS A 132 -30.65 19.30 8.83
CA HIS A 132 -29.72 18.42 9.54
C HIS A 132 -28.68 17.69 8.64
N MET A 133 -28.44 18.19 7.43
CA MET A 133 -27.45 17.63 6.51
C MET A 133 -26.17 18.47 6.53
N PRO A 134 -24.98 17.84 6.44
CA PRO A 134 -23.71 18.56 6.55
C PRO A 134 -23.37 19.45 5.34
N GLY A 135 -24.16 19.37 4.27
CA GLY A 135 -23.84 20.00 2.98
C GLY A 135 -22.61 19.39 2.30
N PHE A 136 -22.45 19.68 1.01
CA PHE A 136 -21.32 19.20 0.22
C PHE A 136 -20.22 20.25 0.12
N THR A 137 -18.96 19.79 0.09
CA THR A 137 -17.85 20.60 -0.42
C THR A 137 -18.03 20.84 -1.93
N THR A 138 -17.29 21.78 -2.52
CA THR A 138 -17.33 21.98 -3.99
C THR A 138 -16.60 20.86 -4.73
N LYS A 139 -15.39 20.51 -4.29
CA LYS A 139 -14.56 19.43 -4.83
C LYS A 139 -14.12 18.49 -3.73
N ILE A 140 -13.86 17.23 -4.10
CA ILE A 140 -13.20 16.28 -3.22
C ILE A 140 -11.70 16.52 -3.32
N VAL A 141 -11.06 16.65 -2.16
CA VAL A 141 -9.61 16.74 -2.05
C VAL A 141 -9.08 15.60 -1.18
N PRO A 142 -7.82 15.18 -1.37
CA PRO A 142 -7.14 14.30 -0.43
C PRO A 142 -7.08 14.89 0.98
N LEU A 143 -6.91 14.04 1.99
CA LEU A 143 -6.93 14.44 3.40
C LEU A 143 -5.82 15.44 3.77
N ASP A 144 -4.67 15.33 3.11
CA ASP A 144 -3.49 16.17 3.36
C ASP A 144 -3.62 17.61 2.85
N GLU A 145 -4.64 17.90 2.05
CA GLU A 145 -5.03 19.28 1.69
C GLU A 145 -5.88 19.94 2.81
N VAL A 146 -6.38 19.15 3.77
CA VAL A 146 -7.27 19.62 4.85
C VAL A 146 -6.55 19.70 6.19
N ILE A 147 -5.72 18.71 6.49
CA ILE A 147 -4.95 18.59 7.74
C ILE A 147 -3.55 18.03 7.45
N SER A 148 -2.60 18.18 8.37
CA SER A 148 -1.32 17.47 8.25
C SER A 148 -1.50 15.96 8.52
N VAL A 149 -1.09 15.15 7.55
CA VAL A 149 -1.10 13.68 7.60
C VAL A 149 0.32 13.18 7.90
N ASP A 150 0.45 12.26 8.85
CA ASP A 150 1.75 11.69 9.23
C ASP A 150 2.06 10.40 8.47
N ILE A 151 1.03 9.63 8.13
CA ILE A 151 1.18 8.31 7.49
C ILE A 151 0.09 8.15 6.44
N TYR A 152 0.47 7.68 5.26
CA TYR A 152 -0.47 7.23 4.24
C TYR A 152 -0.57 5.72 4.28
N MET A 153 -1.76 5.15 4.19
CA MET A 153 -1.97 3.71 4.09
C MET A 153 -2.89 3.44 2.91
N ALA A 154 -2.28 3.36 1.72
CA ALA A 154 -3.01 3.19 0.48
C ALA A 154 -3.58 1.77 0.30
N GLY A 155 -4.59 1.67 -0.57
CA GLY A 155 -5.32 0.45 -0.91
C GLY A 155 -6.83 0.69 -0.85
N CYS A 156 -7.59 -0.01 -1.68
CA CYS A 156 -9.05 0.08 -1.70
C CYS A 156 -9.70 -1.31 -1.51
N PRO A 157 -9.65 -1.88 -0.29
CA PRO A 157 -8.99 -1.35 0.91
C PRO A 157 -7.51 -1.76 1.03
N PRO A 158 -6.74 -1.21 1.99
CA PRO A 158 -5.43 -1.76 2.38
C PRO A 158 -5.57 -3.20 2.84
N LYS A 159 -4.52 -4.02 2.71
CA LYS A 159 -4.56 -5.43 3.15
C LYS A 159 -4.63 -5.57 4.68
N PRO A 160 -5.31 -6.59 5.22
CA PRO A 160 -5.36 -6.81 6.67
C PRO A 160 -3.98 -6.90 7.31
N GLU A 161 -3.03 -7.61 6.68
CA GLU A 161 -1.67 -7.80 7.20
C GLU A 161 -0.91 -6.48 7.27
N ALA A 162 -1.13 -5.60 6.29
CA ALA A 162 -0.57 -4.26 6.26
C ALA A 162 -1.10 -3.42 7.43
N ILE A 163 -2.41 -3.49 7.70
CA ILE A 163 -3.04 -2.75 8.80
C ILE A 163 -2.51 -3.24 10.15
N ILE A 164 -2.47 -4.56 10.37
CA ILE A 164 -1.93 -5.15 11.61
C ILE A 164 -0.47 -4.74 11.82
N SER A 165 0.36 -4.83 10.78
CA SER A 165 1.79 -4.48 10.87
C SER A 165 1.97 -3.01 11.24
N ALA A 166 1.19 -2.09 10.66
CA ALA A 166 1.23 -0.68 11.05
C ALA A 166 0.84 -0.46 12.52
N VAL A 167 -0.21 -1.14 12.99
CA VAL A 167 -0.63 -1.05 14.39
C VAL A 167 0.45 -1.62 15.32
N GLN A 168 1.03 -2.78 15.00
CA GLN A 168 2.12 -3.38 15.77
C GLN A 168 3.37 -2.48 15.82
N PHE A 169 3.70 -1.83 14.71
CA PHE A 169 4.79 -0.87 14.66
C PHE A 169 4.57 0.30 15.64
N LEU A 170 3.35 0.83 15.70
CA LEU A 170 2.97 1.93 16.59
C LEU A 170 2.93 1.55 18.07
N LEU A 171 2.66 0.27 18.37
CA LEU A 171 2.71 -0.26 19.73
C LEU A 171 4.15 -0.43 20.27
N GLY A 172 5.15 -0.11 19.46
CA GLY A 172 6.54 -0.49 19.68
C GLY A 172 6.72 -1.96 19.28
N GLN A 173 7.69 -2.24 18.41
CA GLN A 173 7.98 -3.62 18.02
C GLN A 173 8.25 -4.43 19.29
N LYS A 174 7.41 -5.42 19.57
CA LYS A 174 7.71 -6.42 20.60
C LYS A 174 8.99 -7.15 20.16
N PRO A 175 9.90 -7.50 21.08
CA PRO A 175 11.04 -8.33 20.73
C PRO A 175 10.53 -9.58 20.03
N GLN A 176 10.99 -9.80 18.79
CA GLN A 176 10.66 -10.99 18.02
C GLN A 176 11.16 -12.22 18.80
N PRO A 177 10.36 -13.27 18.97
CA PRO A 177 10.84 -14.50 19.58
C PRO A 177 11.99 -15.06 18.73
N MET A 178 13.20 -15.02 19.26
CA MET A 178 14.40 -15.50 18.58
C MET A 178 14.64 -16.96 18.93
N ALA A 179 14.65 -17.83 17.92
CA ALA A 179 15.18 -19.17 18.07
C ALA A 179 16.70 -19.13 18.27
N ASP A 180 17.25 -20.15 18.92
CA ASP A 180 18.70 -20.20 19.18
C ASP A 180 19.50 -20.32 17.88
N LEU A 181 18.99 -21.07 16.90
CA LEU A 181 19.65 -21.36 15.63
C LEU A 181 18.98 -20.67 14.44
N SER A 182 19.78 -20.40 13.41
CA SER A 182 19.30 -19.88 12.13
C SER A 182 18.66 -20.97 11.23
N PHE A 183 17.81 -20.54 10.30
CA PHE A 183 17.09 -21.38 9.34
C PHE A 183 18.02 -22.25 8.49
N CYS A 184 19.26 -21.79 8.22
CA CYS A 184 20.26 -22.58 7.53
C CYS A 184 20.53 -23.95 8.17
N ASN A 185 20.32 -24.10 9.49
CA ASN A 185 20.49 -25.38 10.19
C ASN A 185 19.43 -26.44 9.82
N ASP A 186 18.33 -26.05 9.17
CA ASP A 186 17.24 -26.93 8.74
C ASP A 186 16.88 -26.74 7.25
N CYS A 187 17.78 -26.11 6.49
CA CYS A 187 17.62 -25.80 5.09
C CYS A 187 18.16 -26.94 4.22
N SER A 188 17.32 -27.47 3.33
CA SER A 188 17.66 -28.52 2.35
C SER A 188 18.76 -28.10 1.38
N LEU A 189 18.84 -26.80 1.07
CA LEU A 189 19.83 -26.23 0.14
C LEU A 189 21.15 -25.78 0.81
N ASN A 190 21.33 -26.01 2.12
CA ASN A 190 22.47 -25.44 2.84
C ASN A 190 23.82 -26.06 2.43
N ASN A 191 23.80 -27.36 2.12
CA ASN A 191 25.00 -28.13 1.76
C ASN A 191 25.25 -28.13 0.24
N GLU A 192 24.18 -28.20 -0.56
CA GLU A 192 24.24 -28.25 -2.02
C GLU A 192 23.20 -27.28 -2.61
N ASN A 193 23.54 -26.63 -3.74
CA ASN A 193 22.64 -25.71 -4.45
C ASN A 193 22.15 -24.49 -3.65
N CYS A 194 22.95 -24.03 -2.67
CA CYS A 194 22.63 -22.84 -1.89
C CYS A 194 22.42 -21.61 -2.79
N LEU A 195 21.30 -20.91 -2.59
CA LEU A 195 20.93 -19.72 -3.38
C LEU A 195 21.94 -18.57 -3.24
N LEU A 196 22.58 -18.44 -2.08
CA LEU A 196 23.64 -17.45 -1.86
C LEU A 196 24.89 -17.70 -2.73
N GLU A 197 25.17 -18.96 -3.08
CA GLU A 197 26.27 -19.29 -4.00
C GLU A 197 25.95 -18.95 -5.46
N LYS A 198 24.65 -18.82 -5.76
CA LYS A 198 24.13 -18.34 -7.05
C LYS A 198 23.94 -16.82 -7.09
N TYR A 199 24.38 -16.11 -6.04
CA TYR A 199 24.19 -14.67 -5.86
C TYR A 199 22.73 -14.21 -5.75
N GLU A 200 21.82 -15.08 -5.35
CA GLU A 200 20.42 -14.72 -5.05
C GLU A 200 20.27 -14.35 -3.58
N LEU A 201 19.57 -13.25 -3.28
CA LEU A 201 19.34 -12.79 -1.90
C LEU A 201 18.46 -13.78 -1.13
N CYS A 202 19.06 -14.42 -0.13
CA CYS A 202 18.40 -15.32 0.81
C CYS A 202 18.78 -14.96 2.25
N PHE A 203 17.79 -14.69 3.09
CA PHE A 203 17.97 -14.21 4.47
C PHE A 203 17.94 -15.34 5.51
N GLY A 204 17.98 -16.59 5.05
CA GLY A 204 18.07 -17.79 5.89
C GLY A 204 19.19 -17.75 6.95
N PRO A 205 20.39 -17.21 6.66
CA PRO A 205 21.50 -17.19 7.63
C PRO A 205 21.22 -16.40 8.91
N ILE A 206 20.28 -15.45 8.88
CA ILE A 206 19.95 -14.56 10.01
C ILE A 206 18.53 -14.79 10.55
N THR A 207 17.77 -15.71 9.96
CA THR A 207 16.37 -15.98 10.29
C THR A 207 16.23 -17.12 11.27
N SER A 208 15.33 -17.03 12.25
CA SER A 208 15.01 -18.11 13.18
C SER A 208 14.60 -19.42 12.47
N ILE A 209 15.11 -20.54 12.98
CA ILE A 209 14.69 -21.91 12.59
C ILE A 209 13.24 -22.22 13.04
N GLY A 210 12.64 -23.28 12.49
CA GLY A 210 11.32 -23.79 12.91
C GLY A 210 10.19 -23.54 11.89
N CYS A 211 10.53 -23.06 10.69
CA CYS A 211 9.57 -22.85 9.62
C CYS A 211 9.17 -24.19 8.99
N THR A 212 7.88 -24.54 9.04
CA THR A 212 7.33 -25.76 8.42
C THR A 212 7.15 -25.63 6.91
N LEU A 213 7.01 -24.40 6.38
CA LEU A 213 6.80 -24.15 4.96
C LEU A 213 8.05 -24.38 4.10
N LYS A 214 9.25 -24.23 4.70
CA LYS A 214 10.56 -24.43 4.06
C LYS A 214 10.60 -24.01 2.58
N CYS A 215 10.41 -22.71 2.30
CA CYS A 215 10.33 -22.18 0.93
C CYS A 215 11.47 -22.65 0.01
N THR A 216 12.65 -22.88 0.58
CA THR A 216 13.83 -23.41 -0.12
C THR A 216 13.63 -24.77 -0.76
N ASP A 217 12.70 -25.59 -0.27
CA ASP A 217 12.38 -26.90 -0.86
C ASP A 217 11.75 -26.76 -2.26
N LYS A 218 11.18 -25.59 -2.57
CA LYS A 218 10.66 -25.24 -3.91
C LYS A 218 11.65 -24.41 -4.73
N GLY A 219 12.85 -24.16 -4.21
CA GLY A 219 13.85 -23.28 -4.81
C GLY A 219 13.68 -21.80 -4.46
N ASP A 220 12.67 -21.44 -3.65
CA ASP A 220 12.45 -20.04 -3.26
C ASP A 220 13.34 -19.63 -2.07
N PRO A 221 13.85 -18.40 -2.04
CA PRO A 221 14.70 -17.93 -0.95
C PRO A 221 13.94 -17.74 0.37
N CYS A 222 14.67 -17.86 1.48
CA CYS A 222 14.13 -17.50 2.78
C CYS A 222 14.06 -15.98 2.91
N VAL A 223 12.86 -15.45 3.13
CA VAL A 223 12.59 -14.02 3.29
C VAL A 223 12.41 -13.60 4.76
N GLY A 224 12.76 -14.47 5.71
CA GLY A 224 12.87 -14.06 7.10
C GLY A 224 11.58 -13.94 7.90
N CYS A 225 10.52 -14.66 7.53
CA CYS A 225 9.20 -14.57 8.17
C CYS A 225 9.14 -14.92 9.67
N LEU A 226 10.13 -15.64 10.21
CA LEU A 226 10.21 -15.97 11.63
C LEU A 226 11.07 -14.97 12.45
N GLY A 227 11.51 -13.88 11.83
CA GLY A 227 12.34 -12.87 12.51
C GLY A 227 13.77 -13.36 12.80
N PRO A 228 14.56 -12.58 13.55
CA PRO A 228 15.99 -12.84 13.77
C PRO A 228 16.25 -14.09 14.61
N ALA A 229 17.34 -14.79 14.34
CA ALA A 229 17.89 -15.84 15.20
C ALA A 229 18.89 -15.26 16.21
N LYS A 230 19.11 -15.94 17.35
CA LYS A 230 20.16 -15.55 18.30
C LYS A 230 21.56 -15.82 17.77
N THR A 231 21.74 -16.92 17.05
CA THR A 231 22.99 -17.26 16.36
C THR A 231 22.79 -17.26 14.85
N VAL A 232 23.72 -16.59 14.15
CA VAL A 232 23.72 -16.52 12.69
C VAL A 232 24.52 -17.70 12.11
N SER A 233 24.16 -18.14 10.91
CA SER A 233 24.95 -19.15 10.17
C SER A 233 26.27 -18.56 9.66
N SER A 234 27.28 -19.40 9.45
CA SER A 234 28.53 -19.00 8.77
C SER A 234 28.29 -18.43 7.36
N ARG A 235 27.16 -18.79 6.72
CA ARG A 235 26.73 -18.20 5.44
C ARG A 235 26.35 -16.72 5.55
N ALA A 236 26.20 -16.18 6.76
CA ALA A 236 25.91 -14.77 6.98
C ALA A 236 27.04 -13.88 6.44
N ASP A 237 28.29 -14.34 6.44
CA ASP A 237 29.43 -13.60 5.86
C ASP A 237 29.24 -13.35 4.36
N LYS A 238 28.73 -14.35 3.62
CA LYS A 238 28.42 -14.21 2.20
C LYS A 238 27.28 -13.23 1.97
N LEU A 239 26.20 -13.34 2.74
CA LEU A 239 25.08 -12.40 2.69
C LEU A 239 25.53 -10.97 3.05
N LYS A 240 26.40 -10.82 4.04
CA LYS A 240 27.01 -9.55 4.44
C LYS A 240 27.86 -8.96 3.31
N ALA A 241 28.73 -9.74 2.69
CA ALA A 241 29.52 -9.31 1.54
C ALA A 241 28.66 -8.93 0.32
N MET A 242 27.58 -9.69 0.06
CA MET A 242 26.60 -9.35 -0.97
C MET A 242 25.92 -8.02 -0.66
N THR A 243 25.47 -7.82 0.59
CA THR A 243 24.79 -6.58 1.01
C THR A 243 25.70 -5.35 1.04
N GLN A 244 26.99 -5.50 1.35
CA GLN A 244 27.99 -4.42 1.31
C GLN A 244 28.24 -3.88 -0.10
N ASN A 245 28.10 -4.74 -1.13
CA ASN A 245 28.42 -4.42 -2.51
C ASN A 245 27.18 -4.38 -3.41
N ILE A 246 25.98 -4.14 -2.85
CA ILE A 246 24.79 -3.97 -3.68
C ILE A 246 24.90 -2.67 -4.45
N HIS A 247 25.02 -2.77 -5.77
CA HIS A 247 24.96 -1.64 -6.69
C HIS A 247 23.67 -1.69 -7.53
N GLU A 248 23.27 -2.88 -7.98
CA GLU A 248 22.01 -3.15 -8.68
C GLU A 248 21.42 -4.48 -8.19
N LEU A 249 20.09 -4.63 -8.26
CA LEU A 249 19.39 -5.85 -7.88
C LEU A 249 18.52 -6.37 -9.03
N SER A 250 18.55 -7.68 -9.24
CA SER A 250 17.63 -8.36 -10.16
C SER A 250 16.18 -8.21 -9.69
N THR A 251 15.19 -8.33 -10.59
CA THR A 251 13.75 -8.26 -10.23
C THR A 251 13.39 -9.24 -9.10
N GLY A 252 13.96 -10.45 -9.15
CA GLY A 252 13.79 -11.46 -8.09
C GLY A 252 14.35 -10.99 -6.74
N ASP A 253 15.57 -10.44 -6.74
CA ASP A 253 16.18 -9.91 -5.51
C ASP A 253 15.44 -8.69 -4.97
N LYS A 254 14.82 -7.86 -5.83
CA LYS A 254 13.96 -6.77 -5.36
C LYS A 254 12.76 -7.29 -4.60
N LYS A 255 12.10 -8.33 -5.14
CA LYS A 255 10.99 -9.00 -4.47
C LYS A 255 11.43 -9.60 -3.13
N ASN A 256 12.55 -10.33 -3.11
CA ASN A 256 13.07 -10.96 -1.90
C ASN A 256 13.44 -9.94 -0.82
N LEU A 257 14.11 -8.85 -1.21
CA LEU A 257 14.45 -7.75 -0.32
C LEU A 257 13.18 -7.06 0.23
N HIS A 258 12.18 -6.83 -0.62
CA HIS A 258 10.89 -6.27 -0.19
C HIS A 258 10.19 -7.17 0.83
N GLU A 259 10.10 -8.47 0.55
CA GLU A 259 9.49 -9.46 1.45
C GLU A 259 10.27 -9.56 2.77
N PHE A 260 11.61 -9.54 2.73
CA PHE A 260 12.45 -9.49 3.94
C PHE A 260 12.19 -8.26 4.79
N LEU A 261 12.22 -7.07 4.19
CA LEU A 261 12.01 -5.84 4.94
C LEU A 261 10.59 -5.81 5.57
N THR A 262 9.60 -6.39 4.88
CA THR A 262 8.23 -6.53 5.37
C THR A 262 8.10 -7.54 6.52
N LEU A 263 8.62 -8.76 6.30
CA LEU A 263 8.34 -9.91 7.16
C LEU A 263 9.37 -10.07 8.28
N PHE A 264 10.66 -9.84 8.00
CA PHE A 264 11.74 -10.02 8.96
C PHE A 264 11.89 -8.81 9.89
N LEU A 265 11.87 -7.60 9.34
CA LEU A 265 12.06 -6.39 10.14
C LEU A 265 10.76 -5.90 10.78
N ASN A 266 9.61 -6.49 10.43
CA ASN A 266 8.28 -5.93 10.71
C ASN A 266 8.24 -4.43 10.43
N VAL A 267 8.99 -4.00 9.41
CA VAL A 267 8.95 -2.66 8.87
C VAL A 267 7.96 -2.77 7.73
N PRO A 268 6.78 -2.17 7.83
CA PRO A 268 5.86 -2.16 6.71
C PRO A 268 6.50 -1.34 5.56
N LEU A 269 7.31 -1.99 4.72
CA LEU A 269 7.67 -1.48 3.41
C LEU A 269 6.50 -1.73 2.49
N MET A 270 5.36 -1.14 2.84
CA MET A 270 4.22 -1.20 1.97
C MET A 270 4.48 -0.22 0.85
N SER A 271 4.29 -0.74 -0.33
CA SER A 271 3.54 -0.09 -1.38
C SER A 271 2.57 1.04 -0.96
N GLY A 272 3.02 2.28 -0.72
CA GLY A 272 2.13 3.37 -0.24
C GLY A 272 1.99 3.54 1.27
N PHE A 273 2.94 3.05 2.08
CA PHE A 273 3.14 3.43 3.48
C PHE A 273 4.25 4.49 3.59
N ASP A 274 3.88 5.76 3.40
CA ASP A 274 4.81 6.89 3.52
C ASP A 274 4.73 7.45 4.94
N LEU A 275 5.60 6.97 5.83
CA LEU A 275 5.77 7.57 7.15
C LEU A 275 6.47 8.93 6.93
N ALA A 276 5.87 10.02 7.43
CA ALA A 276 6.54 11.32 7.51
C ALA A 276 7.92 11.22 8.22
N GLY A 277 8.18 10.14 8.97
CA GLY A 277 9.44 9.75 9.60
C GLY A 277 10.07 8.42 9.13
N ASP A 278 10.05 8.12 7.83
CA ASP A 278 10.84 7.06 7.17
C ASP A 278 12.21 6.84 7.86
N ILE A 279 12.64 5.60 8.10
CA ILE A 279 13.96 5.30 8.68
C ILE A 279 15.07 5.92 7.80
N LEU A 280 14.87 6.00 6.49
CA LEU A 280 15.76 6.71 5.57
C LEU A 280 15.72 8.23 5.78
N LYS A 281 14.56 8.81 6.16
CA LYS A 281 14.48 10.21 6.66
C LYS A 281 15.15 10.37 8.04
N GLN A 282 15.09 9.37 8.93
CA GLN A 282 15.77 9.40 10.25
C GLN A 282 17.30 9.33 10.11
N VAL A 283 17.80 8.42 9.27
CA VAL A 283 19.22 8.32 8.88
C VAL A 283 19.65 9.61 8.17
N ARG A 284 18.79 10.21 7.34
CA ARG A 284 19.04 11.51 6.70
C ARG A 284 19.14 12.66 7.71
N ARG A 285 18.38 12.63 8.81
CA ARG A 285 18.34 13.70 9.82
C ARG A 285 19.37 13.51 10.95
N THR A 286 19.69 12.26 11.28
CA THR A 286 20.43 11.93 12.51
C THR A 286 21.65 11.04 12.30
N GLY A 287 21.93 10.60 11.06
CA GLY A 287 23.07 9.75 10.73
C GLY A 287 22.85 8.27 10.99
N GLU A 288 21.95 7.90 11.91
CA GLU A 288 21.70 6.52 12.32
C GLU A 288 20.18 6.22 12.41
N PRO A 289 19.75 4.97 12.16
CA PRO A 289 18.36 4.57 12.36
C PRO A 289 18.05 4.47 13.86
N LYS A 290 16.93 5.06 14.31
CA LYS A 290 16.52 5.04 15.73
C LYS A 290 15.28 4.14 15.94
N THR A 291 15.33 2.91 15.45
CA THR A 291 14.23 1.92 15.55
C THR A 291 14.60 0.74 16.46
N ALA A 292 13.59 -0.07 16.80
CA ALA A 292 13.63 -1.17 17.77
C ALA A 292 14.55 -2.37 17.42
N LEU A 293 15.37 -2.27 16.37
CA LEU A 293 16.37 -3.28 16.01
C LEU A 293 17.61 -3.27 16.93
N ALA A 294 17.58 -2.51 18.03
CA ALA A 294 18.68 -2.36 18.98
C ALA A 294 19.09 -3.67 19.73
N ASN A 295 18.41 -4.80 19.50
CA ASN A 295 18.62 -6.08 20.19
C ASN A 295 18.79 -7.27 19.22
N VAL A 296 19.52 -7.09 18.11
CA VAL A 296 19.85 -8.19 17.18
C VAL A 296 21.36 -8.50 17.20
N PRO A 297 21.80 -9.70 16.80
CA PRO A 297 23.22 -10.02 16.67
C PRO A 297 23.95 -9.02 15.76
N ALA A 298 25.24 -8.77 16.02
CA ALA A 298 26.04 -7.78 15.30
C ALA A 298 26.00 -7.98 13.77
N ASP A 299 26.10 -9.21 13.28
CA ASP A 299 26.04 -9.51 11.85
C ASP A 299 24.66 -9.22 11.23
N THR A 300 23.59 -9.46 11.99
CA THR A 300 22.23 -9.05 11.58
C THR A 300 22.12 -7.52 11.52
N GLY A 301 22.73 -6.83 12.48
CA GLY A 301 22.84 -5.37 12.49
C GLY A 301 23.61 -4.81 11.29
N ASP A 302 24.73 -5.45 10.92
CA ASP A 302 25.54 -5.03 9.78
C ASP A 302 24.83 -5.26 8.44
N ILE A 303 24.22 -6.44 8.25
CA ILE A 303 23.40 -6.74 7.07
C ILE A 303 22.28 -5.70 6.94
N TYR A 304 21.61 -5.38 8.05
CA TYR A 304 20.60 -4.33 8.09
C TYR A 304 21.18 -2.97 7.70
N ALA A 305 22.28 -2.54 8.31
CA ALA A 305 22.92 -1.25 8.02
C ALA A 305 23.31 -1.11 6.54
N ASN A 306 23.84 -2.17 5.93
CA ASN A 306 24.21 -2.21 4.51
C ASN A 306 22.97 -2.06 3.62
N LEU A 307 21.89 -2.80 3.90
CA LEU A 307 20.63 -2.68 3.15
C LEU A 307 20.03 -1.28 3.28
N MET A 308 20.07 -0.68 4.47
CA MET A 308 19.58 0.69 4.68
C MET A 308 20.43 1.73 3.96
N LYS A 309 21.75 1.54 3.90
CA LYS A 309 22.65 2.38 3.11
C LYS A 309 22.34 2.25 1.61
N TYR A 310 22.19 1.03 1.11
CA TYR A 310 21.78 0.76 -0.27
C TYR A 310 20.47 1.47 -0.61
N LEU A 311 19.43 1.28 0.21
CA LEU A 311 18.11 1.92 0.05
C LEU A 311 18.19 3.46 0.11
N LYS A 312 19.07 4.03 0.94
CA LYS A 312 19.31 5.48 1.02
C LYS A 312 19.91 6.03 -0.29
N GLU A 313 20.80 5.28 -0.92
CA GLU A 313 21.53 5.66 -2.13
C GLU A 313 20.72 5.36 -3.41
N ASN A 314 19.88 4.31 -3.38
CA ASN A 314 19.12 3.78 -4.52
C ASN A 314 17.65 4.12 -4.37
N ARG A 315 17.33 5.41 -4.54
CA ARG A 315 16.00 5.93 -4.25
C ARG A 315 14.92 5.32 -5.14
N GLU A 316 15.23 4.84 -6.35
CA GLU A 316 14.30 4.10 -7.22
C GLU A 316 13.74 2.81 -6.59
N PHE A 317 14.40 2.26 -5.56
CA PHE A 317 13.87 1.10 -4.83
C PHE A 317 12.69 1.44 -3.92
N ILE A 318 12.67 2.67 -3.38
CA ILE A 318 11.56 3.23 -2.58
C ILE A 318 10.66 4.12 -3.45
N LYS A 319 11.20 4.70 -4.52
CA LYS A 319 10.46 5.34 -5.60
C LYS A 319 9.89 4.27 -6.53
N ILE A 320 8.94 3.59 -5.93
CA ILE A 320 7.86 2.88 -6.58
C ILE A 320 8.26 1.62 -7.35
N SER A 321 8.29 0.51 -6.62
CA SER A 321 7.88 -0.78 -7.19
C SER A 321 6.44 -0.66 -7.69
N ASN A 322 6.20 -1.13 -8.91
CA ASN A 322 4.88 -1.13 -9.53
C ASN A 322 4.27 -2.53 -9.48
N VAL A 323 2.98 -2.64 -9.80
CA VAL A 323 2.27 -3.92 -9.67
C VAL A 323 2.86 -5.04 -10.55
N CYS A 324 3.55 -4.72 -11.65
CA CYS A 324 4.18 -5.72 -12.51
C CYS A 324 5.27 -6.52 -11.77
N ASP A 325 5.94 -5.94 -10.78
CA ASP A 325 6.97 -6.63 -9.98
C ASP A 325 6.38 -7.74 -9.09
N GLN A 326 5.06 -7.71 -8.85
CA GLN A 326 4.31 -8.68 -8.04
C GLN A 326 3.28 -9.45 -8.86
N CYS A 327 3.37 -9.38 -10.19
CA CYS A 327 2.44 -10.00 -11.12
C CYS A 327 3.01 -11.34 -11.59
N ASP A 328 2.20 -12.39 -11.51
CA ASP A 328 2.61 -13.74 -11.90
C ASP A 328 2.53 -13.99 -13.43
N LEU A 329 2.02 -13.01 -14.21
CA LEU A 329 1.87 -13.13 -15.66
C LEU A 329 3.18 -12.78 -16.40
N GLU A 330 3.48 -13.53 -17.46
CA GLU A 330 4.69 -13.39 -18.27
C GLU A 330 4.60 -12.21 -19.24
N ILE A 331 5.57 -11.31 -19.18
CA ILE A 331 5.76 -10.22 -20.15
C ILE A 331 6.69 -10.70 -21.26
N GLY A 332 6.35 -10.42 -22.52
CA GLY A 332 7.15 -10.80 -23.69
C GLY A 332 7.01 -12.27 -24.09
N SER A 333 5.89 -12.92 -23.73
CA SER A 333 5.60 -14.30 -24.09
C SER A 333 5.06 -14.39 -25.53
N LYS A 334 3.88 -14.98 -25.75
CA LYS A 334 3.33 -15.19 -27.11
C LYS A 334 2.35 -14.11 -27.58
N SER A 335 1.67 -13.46 -26.63
CA SER A 335 0.64 -12.48 -26.94
C SER A 335 1.23 -11.16 -27.44
N ARG A 336 0.47 -10.48 -28.31
CA ARG A 336 0.84 -9.17 -28.89
C ARG A 336 -0.41 -8.30 -29.03
N MET A 337 -0.38 -7.10 -28.43
CA MET A 337 -1.51 -6.19 -28.50
C MET A 337 -1.59 -5.57 -29.90
N THR A 338 -2.62 -5.92 -30.67
CA THR A 338 -2.92 -5.31 -31.98
C THR A 338 -4.15 -4.41 -31.95
N LYS A 339 -4.93 -4.48 -30.87
CA LYS A 339 -6.07 -3.60 -30.58
C LYS A 339 -6.30 -3.54 -29.08
N VAL A 340 -6.88 -2.45 -28.61
CA VAL A 340 -7.37 -2.32 -27.24
C VAL A 340 -8.69 -3.08 -27.12
N LYS A 341 -8.77 -3.97 -26.14
CA LYS A 341 -9.96 -4.72 -25.75
C LYS A 341 -10.56 -4.13 -24.50
N ARG A 342 -11.89 -4.09 -24.44
CA ARG A 342 -12.62 -3.91 -23.18
C ARG A 342 -12.66 -5.22 -22.40
N ASP A 343 -12.90 -5.13 -21.10
CA ASP A 343 -12.87 -6.29 -20.19
C ASP A 343 -13.84 -7.42 -20.58
N TYR A 344 -14.92 -7.10 -21.33
CA TYR A 344 -15.88 -8.09 -21.82
C TYR A 344 -15.51 -8.71 -23.18
N GLU A 345 -14.47 -8.21 -23.85
CA GLU A 345 -14.13 -8.60 -25.23
C GLU A 345 -13.18 -9.79 -25.27
N GLY A 346 -13.77 -10.99 -25.38
CA GLY A 346 -13.03 -12.24 -25.46
C GLY A 346 -12.66 -12.78 -24.08
N MET A 347 -11.75 -13.77 -24.07
CA MET A 347 -11.30 -14.43 -22.84
C MET A 347 -9.78 -14.36 -22.76
N SER A 348 -9.27 -13.81 -21.68
CA SER A 348 -7.83 -13.80 -21.41
C SER A 348 -7.33 -15.17 -20.98
N ASN A 349 -6.12 -15.52 -21.39
CA ASN A 349 -5.38 -16.63 -20.81
C ASN A 349 -4.68 -16.18 -19.50
N ARG A 350 -4.30 -17.15 -18.65
CA ARG A 350 -3.73 -16.92 -17.31
C ARG A 350 -2.20 -16.96 -17.28
N THR A 351 -1.54 -16.96 -18.43
CA THR A 351 -0.08 -17.07 -18.54
C THR A 351 0.52 -15.76 -19.03
N ASP A 352 0.02 -15.23 -20.14
CA ASP A 352 0.57 -14.05 -20.78
C ASP A 352 0.12 -12.75 -20.08
N CYS A 353 0.92 -11.70 -20.17
CA CYS A 353 0.56 -10.37 -19.71
C CYS A 353 -0.77 -9.88 -20.33
N LEU A 354 -1.70 -9.42 -19.50
CA LEU A 354 -3.01 -8.92 -19.96
C LEU A 354 -2.89 -7.71 -20.91
N ILE A 355 -1.85 -6.88 -20.75
CA ILE A 355 -1.56 -5.79 -21.69
C ILE A 355 -1.27 -6.36 -23.07
N GLU A 356 -0.35 -7.32 -23.16
CA GLU A 356 0.02 -7.95 -24.44
C GLU A 356 -1.14 -8.73 -25.06
N GLN A 357 -2.11 -9.19 -24.25
CA GLN A 357 -3.35 -9.80 -24.73
C GLN A 357 -4.38 -8.78 -25.28
N GLY A 358 -4.15 -7.48 -25.08
CA GLY A 358 -5.00 -6.39 -25.57
C GLY A 358 -5.78 -5.63 -24.49
N TYR A 359 -5.74 -6.05 -23.22
CA TYR A 359 -6.53 -5.44 -22.15
C TYR A 359 -5.82 -4.27 -21.49
N LEU A 360 -6.58 -3.26 -21.07
CA LEU A 360 -6.06 -2.12 -20.32
C LEU A 360 -5.79 -2.52 -18.87
N CYS A 361 -4.51 -2.60 -18.49
CA CYS A 361 -4.07 -2.94 -17.13
C CYS A 361 -3.21 -1.82 -16.55
N ALA A 362 -3.68 -1.13 -15.50
CA ALA A 362 -2.97 0.00 -14.90
C ALA A 362 -1.73 -0.41 -14.08
N GLY A 363 -1.37 -1.70 -14.05
CA GLY A 363 -0.29 -2.24 -13.23
C GLY A 363 1.05 -1.49 -13.35
N PRO A 364 1.55 -1.18 -14.56
CA PRO A 364 2.82 -0.48 -14.74
C PRO A 364 2.84 0.95 -14.19
N ILE A 365 1.66 1.57 -14.06
CA ILE A 365 1.52 2.93 -13.53
C ILE A 365 1.04 2.95 -12.07
N THR A 366 0.78 1.79 -11.47
CA THR A 366 0.22 1.64 -10.12
C THR A 366 1.28 1.16 -9.14
N ARG A 367 1.27 1.75 -7.94
CA ARG A 367 2.09 1.32 -6.80
C ARG A 367 1.85 -0.16 -6.45
N ALA A 368 2.93 -0.91 -6.20
CA ALA A 368 2.88 -2.30 -5.72
C ALA A 368 2.26 -2.41 -4.30
N GLY A 369 2.27 -3.60 -3.71
CA GLY A 369 1.82 -3.86 -2.33
C GLY A 369 0.53 -4.66 -2.25
N CYS A 370 -0.27 -4.65 -3.31
CA CYS A 370 -1.43 -5.53 -3.41
C CYS A 370 -1.03 -6.98 -3.71
N GLY A 371 0.19 -7.28 -4.14
CA GLY A 371 0.61 -8.64 -4.49
C GLY A 371 -0.07 -9.19 -5.75
N GLY A 372 -0.45 -8.30 -6.68
CA GLY A 372 -1.02 -8.68 -7.97
C GLY A 372 -2.42 -9.34 -7.91
N LEU A 373 -3.21 -9.08 -6.87
CA LEU A 373 -4.48 -9.79 -6.61
C LEU A 373 -5.45 -9.84 -7.80
N CYS A 374 -5.60 -8.75 -8.55
CA CYS A 374 -6.49 -8.71 -9.72
C CYS A 374 -6.09 -9.77 -10.77
N MET A 375 -4.79 -9.90 -11.04
CA MET A 375 -4.27 -10.81 -12.05
C MET A 375 -4.40 -12.28 -11.61
N LYS A 376 -4.36 -12.56 -10.30
CA LYS A 376 -4.69 -13.90 -9.77
C LYS A 376 -6.14 -14.30 -10.06
N ALA A 377 -7.03 -13.30 -10.11
CA ALA A 377 -8.42 -13.45 -10.56
C ALA A 377 -8.60 -13.35 -12.08
N ASN A 378 -7.50 -13.29 -12.86
CA ASN A 378 -7.49 -13.09 -14.31
C ASN A 378 -8.14 -11.76 -14.77
N ALA A 379 -8.03 -10.72 -13.95
CA ALA A 379 -8.54 -9.38 -14.22
C ALA A 379 -7.42 -8.34 -14.29
N PRO A 380 -7.51 -7.33 -15.17
CA PRO A 380 -6.54 -6.24 -15.21
C PRO A 380 -6.48 -5.44 -13.91
N CYS A 381 -5.30 -4.92 -13.57
CA CYS A 381 -5.17 -3.98 -12.46
C CYS A 381 -5.93 -2.68 -12.77
N SER A 382 -6.76 -2.22 -11.81
CA SER A 382 -7.52 -0.97 -11.96
C SER A 382 -6.84 0.26 -11.33
N GLY A 383 -5.71 0.09 -10.64
CA GLY A 383 -4.94 1.21 -10.10
C GLY A 383 -5.25 1.66 -8.68
N CYS A 384 -5.90 0.83 -7.86
CA CYS A 384 -6.42 1.26 -6.57
C CYS A 384 -5.39 1.58 -5.47
N PHE A 385 -4.12 1.21 -5.65
CA PHE A 385 -3.03 1.52 -4.70
C PHE A 385 -2.37 2.89 -4.95
N GLY A 386 -2.84 3.63 -5.95
CA GLY A 386 -2.33 4.95 -6.30
C GLY A 386 -1.18 4.90 -7.29
N GLN A 387 -0.76 6.08 -7.74
CA GLN A 387 0.11 6.21 -8.90
C GLN A 387 1.59 6.18 -8.55
N THR A 388 2.36 5.67 -9.49
CA THR A 388 3.82 5.63 -9.47
C THR A 388 4.46 6.99 -9.76
N ALA A 389 3.73 7.94 -10.36
CA ALA A 389 4.15 9.32 -10.50
C ALA A 389 2.94 10.23 -10.33
N TRP A 390 3.14 11.43 -9.79
CA TRP A 390 2.06 12.40 -9.51
C TRP A 390 2.25 13.66 -10.37
N ASN A 391 1.16 14.38 -10.64
CA ASN A 391 1.16 15.63 -11.42
C ASN A 391 1.73 15.48 -12.85
N VAL A 392 1.45 14.34 -13.49
CA VAL A 392 1.81 14.06 -14.88
C VAL A 392 0.58 13.64 -15.67
N ASN A 393 0.63 13.73 -16.99
CA ASN A 393 -0.44 13.18 -17.83
C ASN A 393 -0.37 11.65 -17.80
N GLN A 394 -1.31 11.02 -17.10
CA GLN A 394 -1.28 9.59 -16.84
C GLN A 394 -1.62 8.75 -18.06
N ALA A 395 -2.46 9.27 -18.96
CA ALA A 395 -2.77 8.60 -20.23
C ALA A 395 -1.51 8.53 -21.11
N GLU A 396 -0.83 9.68 -21.30
CA GLU A 396 0.41 9.75 -22.06
C GLU A 396 1.49 8.86 -21.45
N ARG A 397 1.64 8.91 -20.13
CA ARG A 397 2.61 8.10 -19.39
C ARG A 397 2.34 6.61 -19.50
N PHE A 398 1.09 6.19 -19.36
CA PHE A 398 0.72 4.79 -19.57
C PHE A 398 1.08 4.34 -20.98
N ALA A 399 0.65 5.11 -21.99
CA ALA A 399 0.89 4.77 -23.38
C ALA A 399 2.39 4.69 -23.70
N ASP A 400 3.20 5.60 -23.17
CA ASP A 400 4.66 5.56 -23.28
C ASP A 400 5.27 4.30 -22.64
N ILE A 401 4.83 3.92 -21.45
CA ILE A 401 5.34 2.74 -20.74
C ILE A 401 4.96 1.46 -21.50
N VAL A 402 3.71 1.33 -21.93
CA VAL A 402 3.24 0.08 -22.54
C VAL A 402 3.80 -0.11 -23.95
N THR A 403 3.93 0.94 -24.75
CA THR A 403 4.48 0.85 -26.11
C THR A 403 5.98 0.55 -26.14
N LYS A 404 6.72 0.89 -25.08
CA LYS A 404 8.17 0.66 -24.98
C LYS A 404 8.55 -0.59 -24.21
N GLY A 405 7.74 -0.97 -23.21
CA GLY A 405 8.07 -2.04 -22.26
C GLY A 405 7.34 -3.37 -22.47
N PHE A 406 6.37 -3.43 -23.40
CA PHE A 406 5.51 -4.59 -23.59
C PHE A 406 5.36 -4.90 -25.08
N ASN A 407 4.91 -6.12 -25.42
CA ASN A 407 4.63 -6.52 -26.81
C ASN A 407 3.35 -5.86 -27.35
N VAL A 408 3.44 -4.56 -27.67
CA VAL A 408 2.36 -3.74 -28.20
C VAL A 408 2.68 -3.31 -29.63
N ASN A 409 1.79 -3.66 -30.56
CA ASN A 409 1.88 -3.31 -31.99
C ASN A 409 0.89 -2.19 -32.34
N LEU A 410 0.92 -1.14 -31.53
CA LEU A 410 0.17 0.10 -31.72
C LEU A 410 1.11 1.25 -31.40
N SER A 411 1.01 2.34 -32.17
CA SER A 411 1.62 3.61 -31.77
C SER A 411 0.96 4.14 -30.51
N LYS A 412 1.62 5.09 -29.86
CA LYS A 412 1.09 5.79 -28.69
C LYS A 412 -0.28 6.45 -29.00
N GLU A 413 -0.35 7.10 -30.16
CA GLU A 413 -1.54 7.80 -30.66
C GLU A 413 -2.66 6.80 -30.99
N GLU A 414 -2.34 5.68 -31.64
CA GLU A 414 -3.31 4.63 -31.98
C GLU A 414 -3.89 3.97 -30.73
N LEU A 415 -3.05 3.71 -29.73
CA LEU A 415 -3.49 3.16 -28.45
C LEU A 415 -4.43 4.13 -27.74
N LEU A 416 -4.03 5.39 -27.60
CA LEU A 416 -4.84 6.40 -26.91
C LEU A 416 -6.14 6.74 -27.65
N ALA A 417 -6.18 6.64 -28.97
CA ALA A 417 -7.40 6.83 -29.77
C ALA A 417 -8.43 5.71 -29.52
N GLN A 418 -7.99 4.51 -29.17
CA GLN A 418 -8.86 3.37 -28.89
C GLN A 418 -9.41 3.37 -27.44
N VAL A 419 -8.75 4.06 -26.51
CA VAL A 419 -9.25 4.22 -25.12
C VAL A 419 -10.38 5.23 -25.08
N LYS A 420 -11.61 4.74 -24.88
CA LYS A 420 -12.84 5.57 -24.86
C LYS A 420 -12.92 6.49 -23.64
N ASP A 421 -12.54 5.98 -22.47
CA ASP A 421 -12.54 6.71 -21.22
C ASP A 421 -11.14 6.68 -20.60
N LYS A 422 -10.34 7.69 -20.94
CA LYS A 422 -8.95 7.79 -20.49
C LYS A 422 -8.90 8.13 -19.00
N LEU A 423 -9.77 9.01 -18.54
CA LEU A 423 -9.74 9.50 -17.18
C LEU A 423 -10.23 8.43 -16.20
N GLY A 424 -11.37 7.82 -16.49
CA GLY A 424 -11.96 6.76 -15.67
C GLY A 424 -11.16 5.44 -15.69
N PHE A 425 -10.19 5.29 -16.60
CA PHE A 425 -9.19 4.21 -16.52
C PHE A 425 -7.92 4.65 -15.76
N MET A 426 -7.28 5.75 -16.16
CA MET A 426 -5.95 6.12 -15.67
C MET A 426 -5.96 6.82 -14.30
N GLU A 427 -7.04 7.52 -13.98
CA GLU A 427 -7.18 8.34 -12.77
C GLU A 427 -8.39 7.94 -11.92
N LYS A 428 -8.96 6.75 -12.15
CA LYS A 428 -10.12 6.19 -11.44
C LYS A 428 -10.06 6.36 -9.92
N PHE A 429 -8.87 6.20 -9.35
CA PHE A 429 -8.63 6.20 -7.91
C PHE A 429 -7.88 7.46 -7.41
N THR A 430 -7.50 8.37 -8.31
CA THR A 430 -6.54 9.43 -7.99
C THR A 430 -6.89 10.79 -8.56
N LEU A 431 -8.01 10.95 -9.27
CA LEU A 431 -8.37 12.21 -9.93
C LEU A 431 -8.39 13.41 -8.97
N ALA A 432 -8.82 13.22 -7.72
CA ALA A 432 -8.82 14.28 -6.72
C ALA A 432 -7.41 14.80 -6.39
N THR A 433 -6.35 14.06 -6.73
CA THR A 433 -4.95 14.54 -6.61
C THR A 433 -4.52 15.45 -7.77
N ASN A 434 -5.24 15.39 -8.91
CA ASN A 434 -4.91 16.14 -10.10
C ASN A 434 -5.37 17.60 -9.97
N LYS A 435 -4.41 18.53 -9.99
CA LYS A 435 -4.65 19.98 -9.80
C LYS A 435 -5.59 20.60 -10.82
N ASN A 436 -5.73 20.01 -12.01
CA ASN A 436 -6.64 20.53 -13.04
C ASN A 436 -8.11 20.25 -12.72
N TYR A 437 -8.38 19.36 -11.76
CA TYR A 437 -9.72 18.96 -11.34
C TYR A 437 -9.99 19.32 -9.87
N ARG A 438 -9.18 20.22 -9.29
CA ARG A 438 -9.31 20.70 -7.92
C ARG A 438 -9.92 22.10 -7.86
#